data_AF-U2KI50-F1
#
_entry.id   AF-U2KI50-F1
#
_cell.length_a   1.000
_cell.length_b   1.000
_cell.length_c   1.000
_cell.angle_alpha   90.00
_cell.angle_beta   90.00
_cell.angle_gamma   90.00
#
_symmetry.space_group_name_H-M   'P 1'
#
loop_
_entity.id
_entity.type
_entity.pdbx_description
1 polymer ?
#
loop_
_entity_poly.entity_id
_entity_poly.type
_entity_poly.pdbx_seq_one_letter_code
_entity_poly.pdbx_strand_id
1 'polypeptide(L)'
;VYKHLEEFIKTRYRVSDIALKELTPAFITDFDIFLRTEKQCSHNTVWIYMMPLRRMITIAQNHGWIVRDPFVDYSISAESTDRDYLTKDEIRRLLDLKFRRKSMELARDLYVFCCFTGLSFTDMKNLTKDNLQTSFDGKLWIMTKRQKTGVESNIMLLDIPKQIIE
;
A
#
# COMPACT_ATOMS: atom_id res chain seq x y z
N VAL A 1 -9.05 -8.57 1.14
CA VAL A 1 -10.53 -8.61 1.09
C VAL A 1 -11.06 -9.95 0.63
N TYR A 2 -10.99 -10.28 -0.67
CA TYR A 2 -11.70 -11.45 -1.23
C TYR A 2 -11.38 -12.77 -0.53
N LYS A 3 -10.10 -13.05 -0.22
CA LYS A 3 -9.71 -14.25 0.54
C LYS A 3 -10.34 -14.33 1.93
N HIS A 4 -10.42 -13.19 2.65
CA HIS A 4 -11.05 -13.16 3.97
C HIS A 4 -12.56 -13.31 3.88
N LEU A 5 -13.19 -12.72 2.86
CA LEU A 5 -14.63 -12.85 2.63
C LEU A 5 -14.99 -14.30 2.26
N GLU A 6 -14.23 -14.92 1.36
CA GLU A 6 -14.38 -16.33 0.98
C GLU A 6 -14.20 -17.25 2.20
N GLU A 7 -13.17 -17.01 3.01
CA GLU A 7 -12.94 -17.77 4.24
C GLU A 7 -14.10 -17.61 5.23
N PHE A 8 -14.56 -16.38 5.47
CA PHE A 8 -15.70 -16.09 6.34
C PHE A 8 -16.97 -16.81 5.87
N ILE A 9 -17.27 -16.78 4.57
CA ILE A 9 -18.42 -17.47 3.99
C ILE A 9 -18.32 -18.98 4.24
N LYS A 10 -17.13 -19.57 4.01
CA LYS A 10 -16.89 -21.00 4.23
C LYS A 10 -16.98 -21.40 5.70
N THR A 11 -16.44 -20.61 6.62
CA THR A 11 -16.40 -20.97 8.05
C THR A 11 -17.73 -20.71 8.74
N ARG A 12 -18.37 -19.57 8.47
CA ARG A 12 -19.59 -19.13 9.16
C ARG A 12 -20.86 -19.69 8.56
N TYR A 13 -20.95 -19.75 7.23
CA TYR A 13 -22.13 -20.19 6.50
C TYR A 13 -21.99 -21.59 5.90
N ARG A 14 -20.78 -22.19 5.91
CA ARG A 14 -20.49 -23.54 5.40
C ARG A 14 -20.86 -23.75 3.93
N VAL A 15 -20.77 -22.68 3.16
CA VAL A 15 -21.00 -22.67 1.72
C VAL A 15 -19.79 -22.08 1.00
N SER A 16 -19.66 -22.33 -0.30
CA SER A 16 -18.61 -21.72 -1.12
C SER A 16 -18.98 -20.35 -1.66
N ASP A 17 -20.27 -20.02 -1.69
CA ASP A 17 -20.81 -18.80 -2.27
C ASP A 17 -22.16 -18.44 -1.64
N ILE A 18 -22.56 -17.17 -1.71
CA ILE A 18 -23.82 -16.64 -1.18
C ILE A 18 -24.43 -15.70 -2.21
N ALA A 19 -25.74 -15.84 -2.46
CA ALA A 19 -26.40 -14.96 -3.41
C ALA A 19 -26.50 -13.53 -2.84
N LEU A 20 -26.30 -12.51 -3.68
CA LEU A 20 -26.34 -11.10 -3.26
C LEU A 20 -27.63 -10.72 -2.49
N LYS A 21 -28.76 -11.30 -2.88
CA LYS A 21 -30.07 -11.10 -2.25
C LYS A 21 -30.17 -11.64 -0.81
N GLU A 22 -29.26 -12.52 -0.41
CA GLU A 22 -29.22 -13.15 0.92
C GLU A 22 -28.32 -12.35 1.89
N LEU A 23 -27.65 -11.31 1.40
CA LEU A 23 -26.82 -10.46 2.24
C LEU A 23 -27.71 -9.58 3.13
N THR A 24 -27.56 -9.76 4.44
CA THR A 24 -28.30 -9.05 5.47
C THR A 24 -27.39 -8.07 6.21
N PRO A 25 -27.94 -7.12 6.98
CA PRO A 25 -27.13 -6.30 7.88
C PRO A 25 -26.29 -7.13 8.86
N ALA A 26 -26.80 -8.26 9.33
CA ALA A 26 -26.06 -9.17 10.19
C ALA A 26 -24.82 -9.77 9.50
N PHE A 27 -24.90 -10.07 8.20
CA PHE A 27 -23.73 -10.53 7.43
C PHE A 27 -22.59 -9.50 7.47
N ILE A 28 -22.91 -8.21 7.34
CA ILE A 28 -21.94 -7.12 7.35
C ILE A 28 -21.29 -6.98 8.73
N THR A 29 -22.09 -6.99 9.80
CA THR A 29 -21.58 -6.90 11.17
C THR A 29 -20.77 -8.14 11.55
N ASP A 30 -21.21 -9.33 11.16
CA ASP A 30 -20.51 -10.58 11.45
C ASP A 30 -19.18 -10.67 10.71
N PHE A 31 -19.10 -10.15 9.48
CA PHE A 31 -17.85 -10.06 8.75
C PHE A 31 -16.87 -9.07 9.38
N ASP A 32 -17.33 -7.90 9.84
CA ASP A 32 -16.51 -6.97 10.61
C ASP A 32 -15.96 -7.63 11.89
N ILE A 33 -16.83 -8.31 12.65
CA ILE A 33 -16.45 -9.03 13.87
C ILE A 33 -15.40 -10.10 13.53
N PHE A 34 -15.62 -10.92 12.50
CA PHE A 34 -14.66 -11.92 12.03
C PHE A 34 -13.28 -11.31 11.73
N LEU A 35 -13.24 -10.17 11.03
CA LEU A 35 -11.99 -9.48 10.75
C LEU A 35 -11.28 -9.01 12.04
N ARG A 36 -12.03 -8.53 13.02
CA ARG A 36 -11.47 -8.04 14.29
C ARG A 36 -11.02 -9.16 15.22
N THR A 37 -11.81 -10.21 15.36
CA THR A 37 -11.61 -11.23 16.40
C THR A 37 -10.78 -12.40 15.90
N GLU A 38 -11.10 -12.93 14.71
CA GLU A 38 -10.42 -14.11 14.15
C GLU A 38 -9.20 -13.73 13.31
N LYS A 39 -9.28 -12.62 12.57
CA LYS A 39 -8.14 -12.10 11.78
C LYS A 39 -7.30 -11.07 12.51
N GLN A 40 -7.71 -10.67 13.71
CA GLN A 40 -6.98 -9.71 14.55
C GLN A 40 -6.60 -8.43 13.79
N CYS A 41 -7.45 -8.01 12.85
CA CYS A 41 -7.23 -6.83 12.05
C CYS A 41 -7.41 -5.57 12.90
N SER A 42 -6.50 -4.61 12.75
CA SER A 42 -6.67 -3.28 13.32
C SER A 42 -7.85 -2.54 12.66
N HIS A 43 -8.38 -1.53 13.33
CA HIS A 43 -9.54 -0.75 12.86
C HIS A 43 -9.40 -0.25 11.42
N ASN A 44 -8.27 0.38 11.09
CA ASN A 44 -8.02 0.85 9.72
C ASN A 44 -7.91 -0.29 8.70
N THR A 45 -7.41 -1.46 9.10
CA THR A 45 -7.35 -2.63 8.22
C THR A 45 -8.76 -3.17 7.94
N VAL A 46 -9.61 -3.22 8.97
CA VAL A 46 -11.03 -3.58 8.82
C VAL A 46 -11.72 -2.58 7.88
N TRP A 47 -11.52 -1.27 8.07
CA TRP A 47 -12.02 -0.25 7.15
C TRP A 47 -11.59 -0.51 5.71
N ILE A 48 -10.29 -0.76 5.46
CA ILE A 48 -9.75 -1.10 4.13
C ILE A 48 -10.45 -2.33 3.54
N TYR A 49 -10.84 -3.31 4.36
CA TYR A 49 -11.50 -4.51 3.89
C TYR A 49 -13.00 -4.36 3.68
N MET A 50 -13.66 -3.50 4.45
CA MET A 50 -15.10 -3.24 4.33
C MET A 50 -15.42 -2.33 3.14
N MET A 51 -14.53 -1.41 2.76
CA MET A 51 -14.79 -0.48 1.66
C MET A 51 -15.01 -1.16 0.30
N PRO A 52 -14.19 -2.16 -0.13
CA PRO A 52 -14.44 -2.87 -1.38
C PRO A 52 -15.74 -3.70 -1.34
N LEU A 53 -16.08 -4.30 -0.19
CA LEU A 53 -17.36 -5.00 -0.03
C LEU A 53 -18.55 -4.03 -0.18
N ARG A 54 -18.50 -2.88 0.49
CA ARG A 54 -19.49 -1.81 0.35
C ARG A 54 -19.62 -1.38 -1.12
N ARG A 55 -18.49 -1.22 -1.83
CA ARG A 55 -18.49 -0.86 -3.25
C ARG A 55 -19.18 -1.93 -4.12
N MET A 56 -18.95 -3.22 -3.87
CA MET A 56 -19.63 -4.31 -4.58
C MET A 56 -21.14 -4.26 -4.38
N ILE A 57 -21.60 -4.04 -3.14
CA ILE A 57 -23.03 -3.89 -2.82
C ILE A 57 -23.63 -2.67 -3.51
N THR A 58 -22.97 -1.52 -3.47
CA THR A 58 -23.46 -0.31 -4.18
C THR A 58 -23.59 -0.56 -5.68
N ILE A 59 -22.65 -1.28 -6.31
CA ILE A 59 -22.76 -1.66 -7.73
C ILE A 59 -23.98 -2.56 -7.94
N ALA A 60 -24.17 -3.57 -7.09
CA ALA A 60 -25.33 -4.47 -7.18
C ALA A 60 -26.67 -3.74 -7.02
N GLN A 61 -26.74 -2.75 -6.12
CA GLN A 61 -27.93 -1.90 -5.94
C GLN A 61 -28.22 -1.06 -7.17
N ASN A 62 -27.20 -0.42 -7.76
CA ASN A 62 -27.35 0.38 -8.97
C ASN A 62 -27.84 -0.45 -10.17
N HIS A 63 -27.53 -1.75 -10.20
CA HIS A 63 -28.05 -2.69 -11.19
C HIS A 63 -29.40 -3.33 -10.81
N GLY A 64 -29.95 -3.03 -9.63
CA GLY A 64 -31.21 -3.60 -9.15
C GLY A 64 -31.13 -5.07 -8.72
N TRP A 65 -29.93 -5.64 -8.54
CA TRP A 65 -29.76 -7.03 -8.10
C TRP A 65 -30.05 -7.23 -6.61
N ILE A 66 -29.93 -6.16 -5.84
CA ILE A 66 -30.28 -6.10 -4.43
C ILE A 66 -31.07 -4.81 -4.18
N VAL A 67 -32.23 -4.95 -3.53
CA VAL A 67 -33.14 -3.83 -3.28
C VAL A 67 -32.82 -3.16 -1.95
N ARG A 68 -32.55 -3.96 -0.92
CA ARG A 68 -32.24 -3.47 0.43
C ARG A 68 -30.75 -3.38 0.64
N ASP A 69 -30.27 -2.26 1.18
CA ASP A 69 -28.86 -2.10 1.53
C ASP A 69 -28.50 -2.92 2.79
N PRO A 70 -27.64 -3.94 2.72
CA PRO A 70 -27.11 -4.61 3.91
C PRO A 70 -26.18 -3.69 4.72
N PHE A 71 -25.64 -2.62 4.16
CA PHE A 71 -24.81 -1.64 4.88
C PHE A 71 -25.59 -0.53 5.60
N VAL A 72 -26.93 -0.57 5.61
CA VAL A 72 -27.80 0.53 6.05
C VAL A 72 -27.41 1.17 7.40
N ASP A 73 -27.08 0.35 8.41
CA ASP A 73 -26.71 0.82 9.76
C ASP A 73 -25.22 0.64 10.07
N TYR A 74 -24.42 0.19 9.10
CA TYR A 74 -22.99 -0.05 9.30
C TYR A 74 -22.17 1.17 8.89
N SER A 75 -21.45 1.76 9.84
CA SER A 75 -20.54 2.87 9.60
C SER A 75 -19.14 2.57 10.14
N ILE A 76 -18.13 2.88 9.34
CA ILE A 76 -16.73 2.81 9.72
C ILE A 76 -15.97 3.88 8.93
N SER A 77 -15.07 4.59 9.61
CA SER A 77 -14.18 5.57 9.02
C SER A 77 -12.74 5.22 9.33
N ALA A 78 -11.83 5.52 8.39
CA ALA A 78 -10.40 5.45 8.67
C ALA A 78 -10.05 6.46 9.78
N GLU A 79 -9.25 6.03 10.73
CA GLU A 79 -8.67 6.87 11.76
C GLU A 79 -7.31 7.38 11.30
N SER A 80 -6.99 8.64 11.61
CA SER A 80 -5.67 9.18 11.32
C SER A 80 -4.62 8.45 12.14
N THR A 81 -3.54 8.04 11.49
CA THR A 81 -2.38 7.44 12.15
C THR A 81 -1.16 8.27 11.82
N ASP A 82 -0.39 8.62 12.84
CA ASP A 82 0.90 9.27 12.63
C ASP A 82 1.86 8.29 11.97
N ARG A 83 2.52 8.75 10.91
CA ARG A 83 3.58 7.98 10.25
C ARG A 83 4.91 8.54 10.73
N ASP A 84 5.69 7.68 11.37
CA ASP A 84 7.04 8.02 11.73
C ASP A 84 7.91 8.22 10.50
N TYR A 85 8.94 9.04 10.66
CA TYR A 85 9.96 9.30 9.67
C TYR A 85 11.31 9.46 10.38
N LEU A 86 12.40 9.21 9.64
CA LEU A 86 13.72 9.48 10.16
C LEU A 86 14.06 10.96 10.03
N THR A 87 14.54 11.53 11.11
CA THR A 87 15.15 12.86 11.13
C THR A 87 16.44 12.89 10.31
N LYS A 88 16.90 14.08 9.95
CA LYS A 88 18.17 14.26 9.22
C LYS A 88 19.35 13.63 9.96
N ASP A 89 19.37 13.73 11.29
CA ASP A 89 20.44 13.16 12.11
C ASP A 89 20.35 11.64 12.22
N GLU A 90 19.15 11.06 12.19
CA GLU A 90 18.97 9.61 12.08
C GLU A 90 19.44 9.08 10.73
N ILE A 91 19.15 9.78 9.62
CA ILE A 91 19.65 9.39 8.29
C ILE A 91 21.18 9.45 8.25
N ARG A 92 21.81 10.46 8.86
CA ARG A 92 23.27 10.55 8.98
C ARG A 92 23.85 9.38 9.79
N ARG A 93 23.28 9.10 10.96
CA ARG A 93 23.68 7.92 11.75
C ARG A 93 23.52 6.62 10.97
N LEU A 94 22.46 6.50 10.17
CA LEU A 94 22.21 5.36 9.31
C LEU A 94 23.31 5.20 8.23
N LEU A 95 23.75 6.29 7.61
CA LEU A 95 24.86 6.29 6.65
C LEU A 95 26.19 5.81 7.27
N ASP A 96 26.50 6.28 8.49
CA ASP A 96 27.76 5.96 9.18
C ASP A 96 27.78 4.55 9.80
N LEU A 97 26.61 3.92 9.96
CA LEU A 97 26.49 2.58 10.54
C LEU A 97 27.18 1.53 9.66
N LYS A 98 28.08 0.77 10.28
CA LYS A 98 28.77 -0.36 9.64
C LYS A 98 28.05 -1.67 9.96
N PHE A 99 27.66 -2.40 8.92
CA PHE A 99 27.00 -3.69 9.07
C PHE A 99 27.96 -4.84 8.81
N ARG A 100 27.83 -5.94 9.56
CA ARG A 100 28.60 -7.16 9.29
C ARG A 100 28.15 -7.89 8.02
N ARG A 101 26.87 -7.74 7.66
CA ARG A 101 26.24 -8.44 6.53
C ARG A 101 26.08 -7.50 5.36
N LYS A 102 26.60 -7.88 4.19
CA LYS A 102 26.47 -7.12 2.93
C LYS A 102 25.02 -6.84 2.53
N SER A 103 24.09 -7.74 2.85
CA SER A 103 22.66 -7.51 2.59
C SER A 103 22.07 -6.34 3.38
N MET A 104 22.59 -6.06 4.59
CA MET A 104 22.13 -4.91 5.38
C MET A 104 22.77 -3.60 4.91
N GLU A 105 24.02 -3.64 4.42
CA GLU A 105 24.62 -2.49 3.73
C GLU A 105 23.78 -2.13 2.50
N LEU A 106 23.42 -3.12 1.67
CA LEU A 106 22.54 -2.89 0.52
C LEU A 106 21.18 -2.32 0.93
N ALA A 107 20.55 -2.86 1.97
CA ALA A 107 19.26 -2.36 2.45
C ALA A 107 19.34 -0.89 2.92
N ARG A 108 20.43 -0.54 3.63
CA ARG A 108 20.74 0.85 4.02
C ARG A 108 20.88 1.73 2.78
N ASP A 109 21.71 1.32 1.83
CA ASP A 109 22.04 2.11 0.64
C ASP A 109 20.80 2.36 -0.21
N LEU A 110 19.96 1.33 -0.43
CA LEU A 110 18.68 1.47 -1.14
C LEU A 110 17.71 2.41 -0.41
N TYR A 111 17.63 2.30 0.92
CA TYR A 111 16.78 3.18 1.73
C TYR A 111 17.24 4.64 1.66
N VAL A 112 18.52 4.89 1.85
CA VAL A 112 19.11 6.23 1.76
C VAL A 112 18.94 6.80 0.35
N PHE A 113 19.18 6.00 -0.68
CA PHE A 113 18.94 6.40 -2.06
C PHE A 113 17.50 6.87 -2.25
N CYS A 114 16.50 6.16 -1.72
CA CYS A 114 15.10 6.59 -1.75
C CYS A 114 14.87 7.89 -0.98
N CYS A 115 15.51 8.11 0.18
CA CYS A 115 15.40 9.37 0.93
C CYS A 115 15.87 10.58 0.13
N PHE A 116 16.96 10.44 -0.64
CA PHE A 116 17.52 11.55 -1.42
C PHE A 116 16.85 11.75 -2.78
N THR A 117 16.19 10.72 -3.32
CA THR A 117 15.55 10.79 -4.65
C THR A 117 14.03 10.92 -4.59
N GLY A 118 13.39 10.61 -3.45
CA GLY A 118 11.93 10.59 -3.33
C GLY A 118 11.26 9.46 -4.13
N LEU A 119 12.04 8.50 -4.63
CA LEU A 119 11.51 7.34 -5.33
C LEU A 119 10.85 6.37 -4.35
N SER A 120 9.72 5.79 -4.78
CA SER A 120 9.19 4.64 -4.05
C SER A 120 10.09 3.43 -4.28
N PHE A 121 10.02 2.44 -3.39
CA PHE A 121 10.76 1.20 -3.55
C PHE A 121 10.53 0.56 -4.93
N THR A 122 9.27 0.55 -5.40
CA THR A 122 8.94 -0.03 -6.71
C THR A 122 9.57 0.76 -7.86
N ASP A 123 9.56 2.09 -7.79
CA ASP A 123 10.17 2.92 -8.83
C ASP A 123 11.69 2.73 -8.86
N MET A 124 12.34 2.75 -7.70
CA MET A 124 13.78 2.48 -7.56
C MET A 124 14.15 1.09 -8.09
N LYS A 125 13.37 0.06 -7.73
CA LYS A 125 13.60 -1.32 -8.19
C LYS A 125 13.58 -1.46 -9.71
N ASN A 126 12.80 -0.63 -10.39
CA ASN A 126 12.67 -0.65 -11.85
C ASN A 126 13.66 0.27 -12.57
N LEU A 127 14.55 0.96 -11.84
CA LEU A 127 15.56 1.80 -12.46
C LEU A 127 16.57 0.96 -13.24
N THR A 128 16.97 1.51 -14.38
CA THR A 128 18.00 1.00 -15.27
C THR A 128 19.02 2.11 -15.56
N LYS A 129 20.15 1.74 -16.17
CA LYS A 129 21.17 2.73 -16.57
C LYS A 129 20.63 3.73 -17.60
N ASP A 130 19.66 3.34 -18.42
CA ASP A 130 19.04 4.21 -19.43
C ASP A 130 18.20 5.34 -18.81
N ASN A 131 17.82 5.19 -17.53
CA ASN A 131 17.16 6.24 -16.79
C ASN A 131 18.12 7.34 -16.34
N LEU A 132 19.45 7.12 -16.39
CA LEU A 132 20.44 8.12 -16.01
C LEU A 132 20.87 8.91 -17.25
N GLN A 133 20.56 10.20 -17.26
CA GLN A 133 20.81 11.08 -18.40
C GLN A 133 21.48 12.38 -17.94
N THR A 134 22.55 12.77 -18.64
CA THR A 134 23.15 14.09 -18.45
C THR A 134 22.31 15.12 -19.19
N SER A 135 21.80 16.12 -18.46
CA SER A 135 20.98 17.17 -19.04
C SER A 135 21.82 18.36 -19.52
N PHE A 136 21.18 19.39 -20.09
CA PHE A 136 21.84 20.59 -20.64
C PHE A 136 22.68 21.37 -19.61
N ASP A 137 22.42 21.18 -18.33
CA ASP A 137 23.14 21.77 -17.21
C ASP A 137 24.42 21.00 -16.84
N GLY A 138 24.75 19.92 -17.58
CA GLY A 138 25.90 19.05 -17.33
C GLY A 138 25.75 18.15 -16.10
N LYS A 139 24.58 18.16 -15.44
CA LYS A 139 24.31 17.33 -14.27
C LYS A 139 23.65 16.03 -14.67
N LEU A 140 23.80 15.02 -13.84
CA LEU A 140 23.18 13.70 -14.02
C LEU A 140 21.78 13.71 -13.41
N TRP A 141 20.80 13.22 -14.16
CA TRP A 141 19.40 13.16 -13.76
C TRP A 141 18.87 11.74 -13.89
N ILE A 142 18.00 11.34 -12.96
CA ILE A 142 17.14 10.17 -13.12
C ILE A 142 15.87 10.64 -13.83
N MET A 143 15.66 10.16 -15.05
CA MET A 143 14.44 10.40 -15.84
C MET A 143 13.65 9.09 -15.92
N THR A 144 12.47 9.07 -15.29
CA THR A 144 11.61 7.88 -15.24
C THR A 144 10.12 8.25 -15.18
N LYS A 145 9.24 7.26 -15.30
CA LYS A 145 7.79 7.39 -15.08
C LYS A 145 7.40 6.58 -13.84
N ARG A 146 6.64 7.18 -12.94
CA ARG A 146 6.15 6.53 -11.71
C ARG A 146 5.31 5.31 -12.08
N GLN A 147 5.63 4.14 -11.53
CA GLN A 147 5.01 2.87 -11.91
C GLN A 147 3.49 2.84 -11.68
N LYS A 148 3.01 3.52 -10.62
CA LYS A 148 1.58 3.55 -10.29
C LYS A 148 0.75 4.46 -11.19
N THR A 149 1.27 5.63 -11.55
CA THR A 149 0.48 6.71 -12.19
C THR A 149 0.91 7.05 -13.60
N GLY A 150 2.09 6.61 -14.03
CA GLY A 150 2.69 6.97 -15.32
C GLY A 150 3.24 8.40 -15.40
N VAL A 151 3.13 9.18 -14.32
CA VAL A 151 3.59 10.57 -14.25
C VAL A 151 5.12 10.61 -14.32
N GLU A 152 5.66 11.53 -15.13
CA GLU A 152 7.10 11.73 -15.26
C GLU A 152 7.73 12.23 -13.96
N SER A 153 8.93 11.73 -13.68
CA SER A 153 9.71 12.03 -12.49
C SER A 153 11.15 12.25 -12.91
N ASN A 154 11.56 13.53 -12.92
CA ASN A 154 12.90 13.97 -13.29
C ASN A 154 13.61 14.45 -12.03
N ILE A 155 14.61 13.68 -11.58
CA ILE A 155 15.26 13.89 -10.28
C ILE A 155 16.75 14.12 -10.51
N MET A 156 17.25 15.28 -10.12
CA MET A 156 18.69 15.56 -10.17
C MET A 156 19.42 14.64 -9.19
N LEU A 157 20.44 13.93 -9.67
CA LEU A 157 21.22 13.00 -8.86
C LEU A 157 22.24 13.77 -8.03
N LEU A 158 22.02 13.81 -6.72
CA LEU A 158 22.94 14.43 -5.75
C LEU A 158 24.13 13.52 -5.43
N ASP A 159 25.12 14.06 -4.72
CA ASP A 159 26.39 13.36 -4.45
C ASP A 159 26.21 12.03 -3.69
N ILE A 160 25.34 12.00 -2.67
CA ILE A 160 25.08 10.78 -1.87
C ILE A 160 24.46 9.66 -2.72
N PRO A 161 23.33 9.84 -3.41
CA PRO A 161 22.77 8.79 -4.25
C PRO A 161 23.69 8.43 -5.42
N LYS A 162 24.54 9.35 -5.90
CA LYS A 162 25.57 9.06 -6.91
C LYS A 162 26.63 8.09 -6.38
N GLN A 163 27.16 8.33 -5.18
CA GLN A 163 28.13 7.42 -4.53
C GLN A 163 27.56 6.02 -4.28
N ILE A 164 26.24 5.90 -4.06
CA ILE A 164 25.57 4.62 -3.80
C ILE A 164 25.49 3.75 -5.07
N ILE A 165 25.43 4.35 -6.26
CA ILE A 165 25.26 3.62 -7.53
C ILE A 165 26.58 3.37 -8.28
N GLU A 166 27.70 3.89 -7.78
CA GLU A 166 29.07 3.68 -8.28
C GLU A 166 29.70 2.42 -7.67
#